data_AF-A0A497KVM2-F1
#
_entry.id   AF-A0A497KVM2-F1
#
_cell.length_a   1.000
_cell.length_b   1.000
_cell.length_c   1.000
_cell.angle_alpha   90.00
_cell.angle_beta   90.00
_cell.angle_gamma   90.00
#
_symmetry.space_group_name_H-M   'P 1'
#
loop_
_entity.id
_entity.type
_entity.pdbx_description
1 polymer ?
#
loop_
_entity_poly.entity_id
_entity_poly.type
_entity_poly.pdbx_seq_one_letter_code
_entity_poly.pdbx_strand_id
1 'polypeptide(L)'
;MTMKERPNILWISFEDTNPFYSRYGDPIARTPNLDRLASEGYIWTNAFSTAGVCAPARSAIITGVYPISAGTHHMRTTHTNRFVPNLP
;
A
#
# COMPACT_ATOMS: atom_id res chain seq x y z
N MET A 1 -13.61 -0.98 -36.90
CA MET A 1 -13.32 -0.71 -35.48
C MET A 1 -11.83 -0.95 -35.27
N THR A 2 -11.06 0.09 -34.98
CA THR A 2 -9.66 -0.07 -34.55
C THR A 2 -9.66 -0.71 -33.16
N MET A 3 -8.91 -1.81 -32.99
CA MET A 3 -8.72 -2.38 -31.65
C MET A 3 -8.03 -1.33 -30.79
N LYS A 4 -8.70 -0.90 -29.72
CA LYS A 4 -8.11 0.00 -28.73
C LYS A 4 -6.89 -0.70 -28.13
N GLU A 5 -5.72 -0.11 -28.29
CA GLU A 5 -4.48 -0.65 -27.73
C GLU A 5 -4.64 -0.84 -26.22
N ARG A 6 -4.21 -2.00 -25.72
CA ARG A 6 -4.24 -2.29 -24.28
C ARG A 6 -3.11 -1.50 -23.62
N PRO A 7 -3.40 -0.66 -22.62
CA PRO A 7 -2.35 0.10 -21.96
C PRO A 7 -1.46 -0.83 -21.14
N ASN A 8 -0.18 -0.48 -21.04
CA ASN A 8 0.70 -1.03 -20.02
C ASN A 8 0.32 -0.46 -18.65
N ILE A 9 0.42 -1.28 -17.61
CA ILE A 9 0.18 -0.85 -16.22
C ILE A 9 1.49 -0.96 -15.44
N LEU A 10 1.98 0.16 -14.91
CA LEU A 10 3.11 0.21 -14.00
C LEU A 10 2.61 0.49 -12.58
N TRP A 11 2.82 -0.46 -11.67
CA TRP A 11 2.50 -0.32 -10.25
C TRP A 11 3.77 0.00 -9.46
N ILE A 12 3.86 1.21 -8.89
CA ILE A 12 4.98 1.64 -8.05
C ILE A 12 4.50 1.65 -6.60
N SER A 13 5.20 0.90 -5.74
CA SER A 13 4.89 0.82 -4.32
C SER A 13 6.05 1.38 -3.50
N PHE A 14 5.71 2.18 -2.50
CA PHE A 14 6.63 2.69 -1.49
C PHE A 14 6.30 1.98 -0.18
N GLU A 15 7.31 1.38 0.45
CA GLU A 15 7.15 0.68 1.73
C GLU A 15 7.45 1.62 2.89
N ASP A 16 6.74 1.45 4.01
CA ASP A 16 6.94 2.18 5.27
C ASP A 16 6.98 3.71 5.11
N THR A 17 6.01 4.26 4.39
CA THR A 17 5.97 5.68 4.04
C THR A 17 4.73 6.40 4.58
N ASN A 18 4.90 7.70 4.81
CA ASN A 18 3.84 8.65 5.15
C ASN A 18 3.63 9.62 3.98
N PRO A 19 2.52 10.39 3.92
CA PRO A 19 2.30 11.40 2.89
C PRO A 19 3.18 12.66 3.09
N PHE A 20 4.44 12.49 3.49
CA PHE A 20 5.45 13.55 3.66
C PHE A 20 6.13 13.82 2.31
N TYR A 21 5.33 14.29 1.36
CA TYR A 21 5.76 14.65 0.01
C TYR A 21 5.35 16.09 -0.29
N SER A 22 6.07 16.77 -1.19
CA SER A 22 5.83 18.19 -1.47
C SER A 22 4.39 18.42 -1.97
N ARG A 23 3.87 17.50 -2.79
CA ARG A 23 2.50 17.52 -3.32
C ARG A 23 1.41 17.24 -2.31
N TYR A 24 1.77 16.69 -1.15
CA TYR A 24 0.89 16.53 0.01
C TYR A 24 1.05 17.69 1.01
N GLY A 25 1.85 18.72 0.68
CA GLY A 25 2.00 19.94 1.47
C GLY A 25 3.21 19.97 2.40
N ASP A 26 4.11 18.98 2.32
CA ASP A 26 5.35 19.00 3.10
C ASP A 26 6.32 20.07 2.55
N PRO A 27 6.69 21.09 3.36
CA PRO A 27 7.53 22.20 2.89
C PRO A 27 9.02 21.84 2.75
N ILE A 28 9.46 20.69 3.29
CA ILE A 28 10.87 20.24 3.29
C ILE A 28 11.10 19.15 2.24
N ALA A 29 10.06 18.38 1.90
CA ALA A 29 10.16 17.28 0.95
C ALA A 29 10.63 17.74 -0.44
N ARG A 30 11.67 17.08 -0.97
CA ARG A 30 12.20 17.32 -2.33
C ARG A 30 11.94 16.09 -3.19
N THR A 31 10.80 16.05 -3.86
CA THR A 31 10.32 14.88 -4.62
C THR A 31 10.05 15.17 -6.11
N PRO A 32 10.98 15.78 -6.86
CA PRO A 32 10.68 16.35 -8.19
C PRO A 32 10.11 15.34 -9.20
N ASN A 33 10.52 14.07 -9.15
CA ASN A 33 9.98 13.02 -10.02
C ASN A 33 8.54 12.64 -9.67
N LEU A 34 8.21 12.57 -8.37
CA LEU A 34 6.85 12.31 -7.91
C LEU A 34 5.96 13.53 -8.19
N ASP A 35 6.51 14.74 -8.05
CA ASP A 35 5.80 16.00 -8.28
C ASP A 35 5.40 16.16 -9.74
N ARG A 36 6.28 15.71 -10.65
CA ARG A 36 6.01 15.60 -12.09
C ARG A 36 4.95 14.54 -12.36
N LEU A 37 5.09 13.33 -11.82
CA LEU A 37 4.08 12.27 -11.98
C LEU A 37 2.70 12.73 -11.50
N ALA A 38 2.64 13.42 -10.37
CA ALA A 38 1.40 13.95 -9.81
C ALA A 38 0.81 15.10 -10.64
N SER A 39 1.63 15.87 -11.37
CA SER A 39 1.15 16.92 -12.28
C SER A 39 0.48 16.37 -13.54
N GLU A 40 0.84 15.14 -13.93
CA GLU A 40 0.33 14.45 -15.12
C GLU A 40 -0.85 13.52 -14.77
N GLY A 41 -1.26 13.47 -13.49
CA GLY A 41 -2.22 12.50 -12.98
C GLY A 41 -3.17 13.08 -11.92
N TYR A 42 -3.61 12.20 -11.02
CA TYR A 42 -4.53 12.54 -9.93
C TYR A 42 -3.92 12.18 -8.58
N ILE A 43 -4.20 13.01 -7.57
CA ILE A 43 -3.74 12.81 -6.19
C ILE A 43 -4.96 12.50 -5.32
N TRP A 44 -4.92 11.37 -4.61
CA TRP A 44 -5.88 11.09 -3.55
C TRP A 44 -5.36 11.67 -2.23
N THR A 45 -6.09 12.63 -1.67
CA THR A 45 -5.77 13.27 -0.39
C THR A 45 -6.21 12.43 0.82
N ASN A 46 -7.09 11.46 0.60
CA ASN A 46 -7.63 10.56 1.62
C ASN A 46 -7.52 9.11 1.15
N ALA A 47 -6.32 8.55 1.22
CA ALA A 47 -6.03 7.15 0.91
C ALA A 47 -5.45 6.47 2.15
N PHE A 48 -6.07 5.38 2.60
CA PHE A 48 -5.71 4.69 3.84
C PHE A 48 -5.36 3.24 3.56
N SER A 49 -4.33 2.74 4.24
CA SER A 49 -4.02 1.31 4.24
C SER A 49 -5.09 0.53 5.00
N THR A 50 -5.37 -0.70 4.55
CA THR A 50 -6.28 -1.62 5.23
C THR A 50 -5.66 -2.26 6.48
N ALA A 51 -4.34 -2.14 6.64
CA ALA A 51 -3.59 -2.57 7.81
C ALA A 51 -2.31 -1.74 8.00
N GLY A 52 -1.91 -1.49 9.25
CA GLY A 52 -0.64 -0.81 9.57
C GLY A 52 0.60 -1.71 9.47
N VAL A 53 0.50 -2.85 8.78
CA VAL A 53 1.55 -3.87 8.71
C VAL A 53 1.75 -4.29 7.27
N CYS A 54 3.00 -4.45 6.84
CA CYS A 54 3.35 -4.53 5.43
C CYS A 54 2.73 -5.76 4.72
N ALA A 55 2.83 -6.97 5.31
CA ALA A 55 2.32 -8.18 4.64
C ALA A 55 0.77 -8.19 4.50
N PRO A 56 -0.02 -7.85 5.54
CA PRO A 56 -1.47 -7.70 5.40
C PRO A 56 -1.87 -6.57 4.43
N ALA A 57 -1.18 -5.41 4.45
CA ALA A 57 -1.49 -4.31 3.54
C ALA A 57 -1.25 -4.70 2.07
N ARG A 58 -0.12 -5.33 1.77
CA ARG A 58 0.21 -5.80 0.42
C ARG A 58 -0.74 -6.89 -0.06
N SER A 59 -1.11 -7.85 0.80
CA SER A 59 -2.04 -8.90 0.40
C SER A 59 -3.40 -8.31 0.01
N ALA A 60 -3.87 -7.28 0.72
CA ALA A 60 -5.10 -6.59 0.37
C ALA A 60 -5.03 -5.90 -1.00
N ILE A 61 -3.93 -5.20 -1.28
CA ILE A 61 -3.71 -4.53 -2.57
C ILE A 61 -3.68 -5.55 -3.73
N ILE A 62 -2.95 -6.65 -3.56
CA ILE A 62 -2.75 -7.66 -4.61
C ILE A 62 -4.05 -8.43 -4.90
N THR A 63 -4.81 -8.77 -3.85
CA THR A 63 -5.99 -9.64 -3.98
C THR A 63 -7.31 -8.88 -4.10
N GLY A 64 -7.35 -7.60 -3.70
CA GLY A 64 -8.59 -6.84 -3.57
C GLY A 64 -9.47 -7.28 -2.40
N VAL A 65 -8.93 -8.03 -1.44
CA VAL A 65 -9.66 -8.59 -0.29
C VAL A 65 -9.13 -8.03 1.02
N TYR A 66 -10.01 -7.65 1.94
CA TYR A 66 -9.59 -7.20 3.27
C TYR A 66 -8.80 -8.30 4.00
N PRO A 67 -7.72 -7.97 4.73
CA PRO A 67 -6.87 -8.98 5.37
C PRO A 67 -7.61 -9.84 6.40
N ILE A 68 -8.62 -9.27 7.07
CA ILE A 68 -9.49 -9.99 8.00
C ILE A 68 -10.34 -11.05 7.29
N SER A 69 -10.87 -10.73 6.11
CA SER A 69 -11.66 -11.68 5.30
C SER A 69 -10.78 -12.77 4.69
N ALA A 70 -9.54 -12.44 4.34
CA ALA A 70 -8.57 -13.38 3.79
C ALA A 70 -7.86 -14.24 4.86
N GLY A 71 -8.06 -13.97 6.15
CA GLY A 71 -7.32 -14.63 7.24
C GLY A 71 -5.82 -14.29 7.30
N THR A 72 -5.38 -13.25 6.60
CA THR A 72 -3.96 -12.86 6.51
C THR A 72 -3.57 -11.74 7.47
N HIS A 73 -4.52 -11.24 8.27
CA HIS A 73 -4.31 -10.08 9.15
C HIS A 73 -3.15 -10.28 10.15
N HIS A 74 -3.00 -11.49 10.69
CA HIS A 74 -2.01 -11.81 11.72
C HIS A 74 -0.68 -12.35 11.16
N MET A 75 -0.33 -12.12 9.89
CA MET A 75 0.99 -12.52 9.33
C MET A 75 1.40 -14.00 9.51
N ARG A 76 0.43 -14.93 9.62
CA ARG A 76 0.67 -16.35 9.98
C ARG A 76 1.28 -16.56 11.38
N THR A 77 1.20 -15.59 12.28
CA THR A 77 1.45 -15.88 13.70
C THR A 77 0.32 -16.75 14.21
N THR A 78 0.69 -17.94 14.69
CA THR A 78 -0.20 -18.80 15.44
C THR A 78 -0.15 -18.36 16.90
N HIS A 79 -1.29 -18.15 17.56
CA HIS A 79 -1.36 -17.95 19.02
C HIS A 79 -0.78 -19.15 19.80
N THR A 80 -0.52 -20.27 19.13
CA THR A 80 0.08 -21.48 19.68
C THR A 80 1.52 -21.63 19.21
N ASN A 81 2.44 -20.88 19.82
CA ASN A 81 3.85 -21.20 19.69
C ASN A 81 4.22 -22.28 20.73
N ARG A 82 4.61 -23.48 20.29
CA ARG A 82 4.97 -24.58 21.21
C ARG A 82 6.11 -24.24 22.17
N PHE A 83 6.96 -23.27 21.82
CA PHE A 83 8.09 -22.83 22.62
C PHE A 83 7.73 -21.68 23.56
N VAL A 84 6.60 -21.01 23.35
CA VAL A 84 6.05 -19.96 24.23
C VAL A 84 4.52 -20.07 24.33
N PRO A 85 4.00 -21.11 25.01
CA PRO A 85 2.57 -21.42 25.04
C PRO A 85 1.72 -20.44 25.86
N ASN A 86 2.35 -19.55 26.64
CA ASN A 86 1.67 -18.64 27.57
C ASN A 86 1.73 -17.16 27.14
N LEU A 87 2.27 -16.85 25.95
CA LEU A 87 2.19 -15.51 25.39
C LEU A 87 0.81 -15.34 24.72
N PRO A 88 0.06 -14.26 25.01
CA PRO A 88 -1.24 -14.00 24.37
C PRO A 88 -1.15 -13.91 22.84
#